data_AF-A0A2N2LII5-F1
#
_entry.id   AF-A0A2N2LII5-F1
#
_cell.length_a   1.000
_cell.length_b   1.000
_cell.length_c   1.000
_cell.angle_alpha   90.00
_cell.angle_beta   90.00
_cell.angle_gamma   90.00
#
_symmetry.space_group_name_H-M   'P 1'
#
loop_
_entity.id
_entity.type
_entity.pdbx_description
1 polymer ?
#
loop_
_entity_poly.entity_id
_entity_poly.type
_entity_poly.pdbx_seq_one_letter_code
_entity_poly.pdbx_strand_id
1 'polypeptide(L)' 'MKKQILLPILIVVFFTLSAFALSDAYKENIYQVGKLKPVDSVVKVKVGQQAPAFTLNAVSGKKVSLKDYAG' A
#
# COMPACT_ATOMS: atom_id res chain seq x y z
N MET A 1 -47.47 11.86 -7.47
CA MET A 1 -47.00 10.51 -7.08
C MET A 1 -45.48 10.38 -7.08
N LYS A 2 -44.76 10.66 -8.19
CA LYS A 2 -43.27 10.55 -8.24
C LYS A 2 -42.53 11.35 -7.14
N LYS A 3 -42.91 12.62 -6.91
CA LYS A 3 -42.29 13.48 -5.87
C LYS A 3 -42.52 13.03 -4.43
N GLN A 4 -43.61 12.30 -4.16
CA GLN A 4 -43.92 11.79 -2.82
C GLN A 4 -43.06 10.57 -2.44
N ILE A 5 -42.49 9.88 -3.42
CA ILE A 5 -41.60 8.72 -3.23
C ILE A 5 -40.13 9.18 -3.12
N LEU A 6 -39.78 10.32 -3.71
CA LEU A 6 -38.43 10.90 -3.66
C LEU A 6 -38.00 11.28 -2.24
N LEU A 7 -38.91 11.84 -1.43
CA LEU A 7 -38.61 12.28 -0.07
C LEU A 7 -38.25 11.12 0.88
N PRO A 8 -39.02 10.02 0.99
CA PRO A 8 -38.64 8.90 1.85
C PRO A 8 -37.37 8.20 1.36
N ILE A 9 -37.15 8.10 0.04
CA ILE A 9 -35.90 7.54 -0.52
C ILE A 9 -34.70 8.39 -0.11
N LEU A 10 -34.81 9.73 -0.21
CA LEU A 10 -33.74 10.63 0.18
C LEU A 10 -33.41 10.51 1.68
N ILE A 11 -34.43 10.35 2.51
CA ILE A 11 -34.26 10.12 3.95
C ILE A 11 -33.52 8.80 4.20
N VAL A 12 -33.94 7.69 3.58
CA VAL A 12 -33.27 6.39 3.76
C VAL A 12 -31.80 6.45 3.32
N VAL A 13 -31.50 7.12 2.20
CA VAL A 13 -30.12 7.30 1.72
C VAL A 13 -29.27 8.13 2.69
N PHE A 14 -29.85 9.16 3.32
CA PHE A 14 -29.12 9.95 4.32
C PHE A 14 -28.78 9.15 5.58
N PHE A 15 -29.63 8.20 5.98
CA PHE A 15 -29.40 7.37 7.16
C PHE A 15 -28.35 6.26 6.95
N THR A 16 -28.06 5.84 5.72
CA THR A 16 -27.02 4.82 5.45
C THR A 16 -25.60 5.36 5.38
N LEU A 17 -25.41 6.69 5.40
CA LEU A 17 -24.09 7.33 5.34
C LEU A 17 -23.23 7.11 6.61
N SER A 18 -23.79 6.56 7.68
CA SER A 18 -23.12 6.39 8.97
C SER A 18 -22.42 5.03 9.15
N ALA A 19 -22.22 4.26 8.08
CA ALA A 19 -21.48 3.00 8.13
C ALA A 19 -19.97 3.26 8.20
N PHE A 20 -19.48 3.61 9.39
CA PHE A 20 -18.05 3.69 9.65
C PHE A 20 -17.47 2.27 9.72
N ALA A 21 -16.52 1.93 8.87
CA ALA A 21 -15.76 0.67 8.92
C ALA A 21 -14.76 0.64 10.10
N LEU A 22 -15.20 1.11 11.27
CA LEU A 22 -14.42 1.13 12.50
C LEU A 22 -14.71 -0.16 13.26
N SER A 23 -13.66 -0.92 13.58
CA SER A 23 -13.78 -2.11 14.39
C SER A 23 -13.34 -1.80 15.82
N ASP A 24 -14.31 -1.60 16.71
CA ASP A 24 -14.05 -1.34 18.12
C ASP A 24 -13.23 -2.47 18.78
N ALA A 25 -13.38 -3.71 18.30
CA ALA A 25 -12.63 -4.88 18.79
C ALA A 25 -11.10 -4.73 18.62
N TYR A 26 -10.63 -3.95 17.64
CA TYR A 26 -9.20 -3.74 17.40
C TYR A 26 -8.68 -2.41 17.92
N LYS A 27 -9.52 -1.56 18.52
CA LYS A 27 -9.16 -0.21 18.95
C LYS A 27 -7.91 -0.18 19.85
N GLU A 28 -7.84 -1.10 20.81
CA GLU A 28 -6.72 -1.22 21.75
C GLU A 28 -5.61 -2.17 21.26
N ASN A 29 -5.81 -2.84 20.12
CA ASN A 29 -4.84 -3.77 19.51
C ASN A 29 -3.94 -3.09 18.46
N ILE A 30 -4.15 -1.80 18.17
CA ILE A 30 -3.32 -1.06 17.22
C ILE A 30 -2.08 -0.52 17.93
N TYR A 31 -0.91 -1.07 17.60
CA TYR A 31 0.37 -0.59 18.11
C TYR A 31 0.69 0.82 17.57
N GLN A 32 0.79 1.82 18.45
CA GLN A 32 1.11 3.19 18.07
C GLN A 32 2.61 3.39 17.91
N VAL A 33 3.07 3.45 16.66
CA VAL A 33 4.50 3.60 16.30
C VAL A 33 5.04 5.03 16.46
N GLY A 34 4.19 6.01 16.79
CA GLY A 34 4.56 7.43 16.86
C GLY A 34 5.04 7.99 15.50
N LYS A 35 5.77 9.12 15.53
CA LYS A 35 6.35 9.71 14.32
C LYS A 35 7.69 9.06 14.01
N LEU A 36 7.71 8.16 13.02
CA LEU A 36 8.95 7.55 12.55
C LEU A 36 9.76 8.56 11.72
N LYS A 37 11.09 8.57 11.93
CA LYS A 37 11.99 9.33 11.04
C LYS A 37 11.94 8.71 9.64
N PRO A 38 11.98 9.50 8.56
CA PRO A 38 12.28 8.98 7.24
C PRO A 38 13.61 8.24 7.32
N VAL A 39 13.58 6.92 7.09
CA VAL A 39 14.80 6.16 6.88
C VAL A 39 15.03 6.18 5.38
N ASP A 40 15.82 7.15 4.93
CA ASP A 40 16.27 7.17 3.55
C ASP A 40 17.21 5.97 3.32
N SER A 41 17.13 5.40 2.11
CA SER A 41 18.05 4.35 1.71
C SER A 41 19.47 4.91 1.62
N VAL A 42 20.41 4.34 2.36
CA VAL A 42 21.83 4.69 2.23
C VAL A 42 22.40 3.99 0.99
N VAL A 43 23.04 4.77 0.11
CA VAL A 43 23.73 4.22 -1.07
C VAL A 43 24.94 3.40 -0.63
N LYS A 44 24.95 2.11 -0.97
CA LYS A 44 26.03 1.16 -0.63
C LYS A 44 27.04 0.93 -1.76
N VAL A 45 26.88 1.59 -2.90
CA VAL A 45 27.70 1.38 -4.10
C VAL A 45 28.50 2.63 -4.47
N LYS A 46 29.64 2.44 -5.14
CA LYS A 46 30.52 3.52 -5.61
C LYS A 46 31.06 3.20 -7.00
N VAL A 47 31.35 4.24 -7.78
CA VAL A 47 31.97 4.09 -9.12
C VAL A 47 33.35 3.44 -8.98
N GLY A 48 33.66 2.51 -9.89
CA GLY A 48 34.91 1.74 -9.87
C GLY A 48 34.91 0.54 -8.92
N GLN A 49 33.89 0.39 -8.06
CA GLN A 49 33.70 -0.84 -7.28
C GLN A 49 32.90 -1.87 -8.09
N GLN A 50 33.25 -3.14 -7.88
CA GLN A 50 32.50 -4.26 -8.46
C GLN A 50 31.03 -4.21 -7.99
N ALA A 51 30.10 -4.36 -8.93
CA ALA A 51 28.68 -4.41 -8.62
C ALA A 51 28.33 -5.65 -7.77
N PRO A 52 27.47 -5.52 -6.75
CA PRO A 52 27.02 -6.66 -5.96
C PRO A 52 26.31 -7.71 -6.82
N ALA A 53 26.63 -8.98 -6.61
CA ALA A 53 25.95 -10.07 -7.31
C ALA A 53 24.47 -10.15 -6.89
N PHE A 54 23.60 -10.49 -7.86
CA PHE A 54 22.19 -10.77 -7.61
C PHE A 54 21.71 -11.92 -8.49
N THR A 55 20.64 -12.57 -8.03
CA THR A 55 19.79 -13.48 -8.82
C THR A 55 18.35 -13.24 -8.42
N LEU A 56 17.53 -12.76 -9.36
CA LEU A 56 16.15 -12.33 -9.11
C LEU A 56 15.20 -12.87 -10.19
N ASN A 57 13.90 -12.91 -9.87
CA ASN A 57 12.88 -13.19 -10.87
C ASN A 57 12.58 -11.91 -11.66
N ALA A 58 12.66 -11.98 -12.99
CA ALA A 58 12.22 -10.92 -13.89
C ALA A 58 10.68 -10.84 -13.94
N VAL A 59 10.14 -9.73 -14.45
CA VAL A 59 8.69 -9.55 -14.67
C VAL A 59 8.12 -10.63 -15.60
N SER A 60 8.93 -11.17 -16.50
CA SER A 60 8.59 -12.31 -17.37
C SER A 60 8.55 -13.66 -16.66
N GLY A 61 8.92 -13.72 -15.37
CA GLY A 61 9.02 -14.94 -14.57
C GLY A 61 10.34 -15.71 -14.72
N LYS A 62 11.23 -15.30 -15.63
CA LYS A 62 12.56 -15.92 -15.79
C LYS A 62 13.50 -15.48 -14.67
N LYS A 63 14.41 -16.36 -14.23
CA LYS A 63 15.51 -15.94 -13.36
C LYS A 63 16.57 -15.19 -14.17
N VAL A 64 17.04 -14.08 -13.64
CA VAL A 64 18.14 -13.27 -14.18
C VAL A 64 19.15 -12.98 -13.08
N SER A 65 20.41 -12.91 -13.45
CA SER A 65 21.55 -12.68 -12.58
C SER A 65 22.46 -11.59 -13.12
N LEU A 66 23.33 -11.02 -12.28
CA LEU A 66 24.30 -10.00 -12.74
C LEU A 66 25.17 -10.50 -13.91
N LYS A 67 25.51 -11.79 -13.92
CA LYS A 67 26.38 -12.39 -14.94
C LYS A 67 25.73 -12.42 -16.33
N ASP A 68 24.41 -12.43 -16.41
CA ASP A 68 23.68 -12.49 -17.68
C ASP A 68 23.76 -11.17 -18.47
N TYR A 69 24.29 -10.11 -17.83
CA TYR A 69 24.48 -8.78 -18.42
C TYR A 69 25.95 -8.40 -18.60
N ALA A 70 26.88 -9.29 -18.22
CA ALA A 70 28.29 -9.10 -18.55
C ALA A 70 28.47 -9.42 -20.04
N GLY A 71 28.75 -8.38 -20.83
CA GLY A 71 29.02 -8.50 -22.27
C GLY A 71 30.32 -9.21 -22.58
#